data_AF-A0A971VTH5-F1
#
_entry.id   AF-A0A971VTH5-F1
#
_cell.length_a   1.000
_cell.length_b   1.000
_cell.length_c   1.000
_cell.angle_alpha   90.00
_cell.angle_beta   90.00
_cell.angle_gamma   90.00
#
_symmetry.space_group_name_H-M   'P 1'
#
loop_
_entity.id
_entity.type
_entity.pdbx_description
1 polymer ?
#
loop_
_entity_poly.entity_id
_entity_poly.type
_entity_poly.pdbx_seq_one_letter_code
_entity_poly.pdbx_strand_id
1 'polypeptide(L)'
;MTWIFAIVLLIAHWLIFEKANQPGWKSLIPFYNSYTTFKIAWGQGWLFLLILIPVVNIVVVCMMSIKLAHSFGKSTAFGWGLVFLPGIFHMILGFGSAQYQGPDV
;
A
#
# COMPACT_ATOMS: atom_id res chain seq x y z
N MET A 1 7.25 -7.92 -22.87
CA MET A 1 6.04 -7.09 -22.60
C MET A 1 5.62 -7.14 -21.13
N THR A 2 5.50 -8.33 -20.50
CA THR A 2 5.14 -8.48 -19.08
C THR A 2 6.16 -7.91 -18.08
N TRP A 3 7.46 -8.03 -18.36
CA TRP A 3 8.52 -7.51 -17.49
C TRP A 3 8.51 -5.99 -17.32
N ILE A 4 8.17 -5.25 -18.39
CA ILE A 4 8.07 -3.79 -18.35
C ILE A 4 6.97 -3.38 -17.37
N PHE A 5 5.82 -4.06 -17.44
CA PHE A 5 4.70 -3.81 -16.54
C PHE A 5 5.07 -4.09 -15.07
N ALA A 6 5.78 -5.19 -14.81
CA ALA A 6 6.28 -5.50 -13.46
C ALA A 6 7.22 -4.42 -12.91
N ILE A 7 8.15 -3.91 -13.74
CA ILE A 7 9.08 -2.84 -13.36
C ILE A 7 8.31 -1.54 -13.03
N VAL A 8 7.31 -1.19 -13.84
CA VAL A 8 6.48 0.01 -13.59
C VAL A 8 5.72 -0.13 -12.27
N LEU A 9 5.19 -1.30 -11.95
CA LEU A 9 4.53 -1.56 -10.66
C LEU A 9 5.49 -1.46 -9.47
N LEU A 10 6.72 -1.96 -9.62
CA LEU A 10 7.75 -1.81 -8.59
C LEU A 10 8.08 -0.34 -8.33
N ILE A 11 8.23 0.46 -9.39
CA ILE A 11 8.47 1.90 -9.28
C ILE A 11 7.26 2.60 -8.64
N ALA A 12 6.03 2.26 -9.02
CA ALA A 12 4.83 2.81 -8.38
C ALA A 12 4.83 2.56 -6.88
N HIS A 13 5.18 1.34 -6.46
CA HIS A 13 5.22 0.96 -5.05
C HIS A 13 6.35 1.68 -4.29
N TRP A 14 7.50 1.83 -4.94
CA TRP A 14 8.60 2.64 -4.42
C TRP A 14 8.18 4.09 -4.16
N LEU A 15 7.48 4.71 -5.12
CA LEU A 15 7.01 6.09 -5.00
C LEU A 15 5.97 6.27 -3.88
N ILE A 16 5.09 5.29 -3.65
CA ILE A 16 4.15 5.31 -2.51
C ILE A 16 4.91 5.42 -1.19
N PHE A 17 6.01 4.68 -1.05
CA PHE A 17 6.83 4.70 0.15
C PHE A 17 7.53 6.04 0.33
N GLU A 18 8.12 6.58 -0.74
CA GLU A 18 8.79 7.88 -0.70
C GLU A 18 7.82 9.01 -0.36
N LYS A 19 6.61 8.99 -0.92
CA LYS A 19 5.53 9.94 -0.58
C LYS A 19 5.14 9.88 0.90
N ALA A 20 5.24 8.71 1.53
CA ALA A 20 4.99 8.54 2.95
C ALA A 20 6.24 8.76 3.82
N ASN A 21 7.28 9.43 3.29
CA ASN A 21 8.55 9.68 3.94
C ASN A 21 9.24 8.39 4.44
N GLN A 22 9.07 7.29 3.70
CA GLN A 22 9.76 6.02 3.93
C GLN A 22 10.76 5.76 2.80
N PRO A 23 11.93 5.15 3.08
CA PRO A 23 12.86 4.76 2.03
C PRO A 23 12.22 3.77 1.05
N GLY A 24 12.15 4.11 -0.23
CA GLY A 24 11.42 3.34 -1.24
C GLY A 24 11.94 1.92 -1.45
N TRP A 25 13.25 1.68 -1.22
CA TRP A 25 13.86 0.35 -1.29
C TRP A 25 13.24 -0.67 -0.33
N LYS A 26 12.62 -0.21 0.76
CA LYS A 26 11.91 -1.09 1.69
C LYS A 26 10.75 -1.83 1.02
N SER A 27 10.17 -1.28 -0.04
CA SER A 27 9.09 -1.92 -0.80
C SER A 27 9.56 -3.17 -1.57
N LEU A 28 10.87 -3.32 -1.82
CA LEU A 28 11.43 -4.47 -2.54
C LEU A 28 11.66 -5.69 -1.66
N ILE A 29 11.85 -5.50 -0.35
CA ILE A 29 12.13 -6.60 0.57
C ILE A 29 10.83 -7.04 1.23
N PRO A 30 10.38 -8.31 1.10
CA PRO A 30 9.04 -8.74 1.49
C PRO A 30 8.61 -8.37 2.92
N PHE A 31 9.48 -8.59 3.91
CA PHE A 31 9.19 -8.29 5.31
C PHE A 31 9.15 -6.78 5.59
N TYR A 32 10.12 -6.02 5.07
CA TYR A 32 10.12 -4.56 5.22
C TYR A 32 8.97 -3.91 4.46
N ASN A 33 8.60 -4.45 3.30
CA ASN A 33 7.47 -3.99 2.51
C ASN A 33 6.19 -4.12 3.33
N SER A 34 5.92 -5.32 3.86
CA SER A 34 4.73 -5.57 4.69
C SER A 34 4.71 -4.66 5.92
N TYR A 35 5.78 -4.66 6.73
CA TYR A 35 5.87 -3.82 7.93
C TYR A 35 5.66 -2.33 7.63
N THR A 36 6.31 -1.82 6.59
CA THR A 36 6.27 -0.40 6.25
C THR A 36 4.92 0.00 5.68
N THR A 37 4.31 -0.84 4.84
CA THR A 37 2.97 -0.55 4.29
C THR A 37 1.96 -0.45 5.44
N PHE A 38 1.96 -1.41 6.37
CA PHE A 38 1.12 -1.35 7.57
C PHE A 38 1.41 -0.11 8.43
N LYS A 39 2.68 0.27 8.58
CA LYS A 39 3.04 1.51 9.28
C LYS A 39 2.49 2.76 8.59
N ILE A 40 2.47 2.79 7.26
CA ILE A 40 1.94 3.91 6.47
C ILE A 40 0.41 4.00 6.64
N ALA A 41 -0.30 2.89 6.48
CA ALA A 41 -1.76 2.90 6.48
C ALA A 41 -2.40 2.95 7.88
N TRP A 42 -1.84 2.19 8.84
CA TRP A 42 -2.41 2.04 10.19
C TRP A 42 -1.58 2.73 11.27
N GLY A 43 -0.40 3.26 10.95
CA GLY A 43 0.52 3.85 11.94
C GLY A 43 1.31 2.81 12.75
N GLN A 44 0.87 1.54 12.77
CA GLN A 44 1.48 0.46 13.55
C GLN A 44 1.97 -0.67 12.64
N GLY A 45 3.27 -0.65 12.31
CA GLY A 45 3.87 -1.63 11.39
C GLY A 45 3.73 -3.08 11.85
N TRP A 46 3.75 -3.35 13.16
CA TRP A 46 3.63 -4.69 13.75
C TRP A 46 2.34 -5.43 13.41
N LEU A 47 1.30 -4.71 12.99
CA LEU A 47 0.05 -5.30 12.54
C LEU A 47 0.20 -6.16 11.29
N PHE A 48 1.32 -6.06 10.57
CA PHE A 48 1.62 -6.99 9.48
C PHE A 48 1.62 -8.46 9.94
N LEU A 49 1.89 -8.75 11.22
CA LEU A 49 1.84 -10.12 11.76
C LEU A 49 0.45 -10.74 11.68
N LEU A 50 -0.61 -9.93 11.58
CA LEU A 50 -1.98 -10.43 11.37
C LEU A 50 -2.10 -11.20 10.05
N ILE A 51 -1.25 -10.91 9.05
CA ILE A 51 -1.27 -11.63 7.77
C ILE A 51 -0.78 -13.09 7.87
N LEU A 52 -0.22 -13.47 9.02
CA LEU A 52 0.23 -14.85 9.29
C LEU A 52 -0.92 -15.74 9.78
N ILE A 53 -2.06 -15.14 10.16
CA ILE A 53 -3.22 -15.87 10.66
C ILE A 53 -4.15 -16.16 9.47
N PRO A 54 -4.27 -17.43 9.02
CA PRO A 54 -4.85 -17.76 7.70
C PRO A 54 -6.29 -17.27 7.45
N VAL A 55 -7.09 -17.12 8.50
CA VAL A 55 -8.52 -16.76 8.40
C VAL A 55 -8.75 -15.25 8.30
N VAL A 56 -7.87 -14.43 8.91
CA VAL A 56 -8.06 -12.97 8.96
C VAL A 56 -7.43 -12.25 7.77
N ASN A 57 -6.62 -12.94 6.97
CA ASN A 57 -5.89 -12.35 5.84
C ASN A 57 -6.79 -11.58 4.87
N ILE A 58 -7.96 -12.11 4.54
CA ILE A 58 -8.89 -11.46 3.61
C ILE A 58 -9.37 -10.12 4.19
N VAL A 59 -9.80 -10.13 5.46
CA VAL A 59 -10.28 -8.93 6.15
C VAL A 59 -9.15 -7.91 6.29
N VAL A 60 -7.96 -8.36 6.64
CA VAL A 60 -6.77 -7.52 6.79
C VAL A 60 -6.39 -6.87 5.47
N VAL A 61 -6.35 -7.61 4.35
CA VAL A 61 -6.03 -7.05 3.03
C VAL A 61 -7.06 -5.99 2.62
N CYS A 62 -8.37 -6.27 2.80
CA CYS A 62 -9.41 -5.29 2.49
C CYS A 62 -9.27 -4.00 3.32
N MET A 63 -9.12 -4.13 4.64
CA MET A 63 -8.92 -2.97 5.53
C MET A 63 -7.62 -2.24 5.23
N MET A 64 -6.56 -2.97 4.90
CA MET A 64 -5.26 -2.41 4.54
C MET A 64 -5.35 -1.54 3.29
N SER A 65 -6.03 -2.00 2.24
CA SER A 65 -6.28 -1.23 1.02
C SER A 65 -7.12 0.02 1.27
N ILE A 66 -8.15 -0.07 2.12
CA ILE A 66 -8.99 1.08 2.48
C ILE A 66 -8.21 2.10 3.30
N LYS A 67 -7.51 1.67 4.35
CA LYS A 67 -6.70 2.56 5.18
C LYS A 67 -5.55 3.19 4.40
N LEU A 68 -4.91 2.44 3.50
CA LEU A 68 -3.92 3.01 2.60
C LEU A 68 -4.53 4.09 1.69
N ALA A 69 -5.73 3.88 1.14
CA ALA A 69 -6.42 4.91 0.37
C ALA A 69 -6.66 6.18 1.22
N HIS A 70 -7.21 6.01 2.43
CA HIS A 70 -7.50 7.11 3.34
C HIS A 70 -6.23 7.87 3.76
N SER A 71 -5.13 7.17 4.01
CA SER A 71 -3.83 7.77 4.31
C SER A 71 -3.26 8.68 3.22
N PHE A 72 -3.82 8.62 2.01
CA PHE A 72 -3.48 9.51 0.89
C PHE A 72 -4.66 10.41 0.50
N GLY A 73 -5.65 10.56 1.38
CA GLY A 73 -6.84 11.38 1.16
C GLY A 73 -7.79 10.86 0.08
N LYS A 74 -7.75 9.55 -0.23
CA LYS A 74 -8.64 8.91 -1.20
C LYS A 74 -9.84 8.28 -0.50
N SER A 75 -10.95 8.16 -1.24
CA SER A 75 -12.21 7.61 -0.71
C SER A 75 -12.17 6.09 -0.51
N THR A 76 -13.12 5.56 0.26
CA THR A 76 -13.28 4.10 0.44
C THR A 76 -13.52 3.36 -0.88
N ALA A 77 -14.18 3.99 -1.86
CA ALA A 77 -14.34 3.43 -3.20
C ALA A 77 -12.98 3.24 -3.92
N PHE A 78 -12.04 4.16 -3.73
CA PHE A 78 -10.66 3.99 -4.20
C PHE A 78 -9.96 2.83 -3.46
N GLY A 79 -10.23 2.68 -2.16
CA GLY A 79 -9.79 1.53 -1.37
C GLY A 79 -10.28 0.20 -1.94
N TRP A 80 -11.55 0.09 -2.32
CA TRP A 80 -12.06 -1.09 -3.04
C TRP A 80 -11.39 -1.29 -4.40
N GLY A 81 -11.05 -0.20 -5.10
CA GLY A 81 -10.22 -0.26 -6.31
C GLY A 81 -8.83 -0.87 -6.06
N LEU A 82 -8.20 -0.54 -4.93
CA LEU A 82 -6.94 -1.16 -4.50
C LEU A 82 -7.09 -2.66 -4.17
N VAL A 83 -8.28 -3.11 -3.72
CA VAL A 83 -8.56 -4.53 -3.45
C VAL A 83 -8.72 -5.32 -4.75
N PHE A 84 -9.60 -4.87 -5.65
CA PHE A 84 -9.96 -5.63 -6.85
C PHE A 84 -9.00 -5.40 -8.04
N LEU A 85 -8.37 -4.22 -8.10
CA LEU A 85 -7.48 -3.81 -9.19
C LEU A 85 -6.18 -3.18 -8.65
N PRO A 86 -5.43 -3.89 -7.78
CA PRO A 86 -4.29 -3.32 -7.07
C PRO A 86 -3.26 -2.71 -8.01
N GLY A 87 -2.90 -3.36 -9.11
CA GLY A 87 -1.87 -2.85 -10.03
C GLY A 87 -2.17 -1.43 -10.53
N ILE A 88 -3.38 -1.18 -11.01
CA ILE A 88 -3.78 0.12 -11.57
C ILE A 88 -3.87 1.17 -10.46
N PHE A 89 -4.51 0.84 -9.34
CA PHE A 89 -4.72 1.81 -8.26
C PHE A 89 -3.44 2.16 -7.51
N HIS A 90 -2.49 1.22 -7.36
CA HIS A 90 -1.15 1.53 -6.85
C HIS A 90 -0.37 2.43 -7.82
N MET A 91 -0.52 2.27 -9.14
CA MET A 91 0.07 3.23 -10.09
C MET A 91 -0.54 4.62 -9.96
N ILE A 92 -1.88 4.72 -9.84
CA ILE A 92 -2.55 6.02 -9.63
C ILE A 92 -2.08 6.65 -8.32
N LEU A 93 -1.89 5.86 -7.26
CA LEU A 93 -1.43 6.34 -5.97
C LEU A 93 0.04 6.77 -6.01
N GLY A 94 0.91 5.96 -6.63
CA GLY A 94 2.36 6.20 -6.73
C GLY A 94 2.71 7.34 -7.67
N PHE A 95 2.22 7.32 -8.91
CA PHE A 95 2.54 8.34 -9.91
C PHE A 95 1.60 9.56 -9.89
N GLY A 96 0.41 9.44 -9.30
CA GLY A 96 -0.55 10.54 -9.25
C GLY A 96 -0.15 11.66 -8.29
N SER A 97 -0.97 12.70 -8.20
CA SER A 97 -0.71 13.87 -7.32
C SER A 97 -1.01 13.64 -5.84
N ALA A 98 -1.54 12.46 -5.47
CA ALA A 98 -1.92 12.15 -4.10
C ALA A 98 -0.72 12.28 -3.15
N GLN A 99 -0.90 13.02 -2.06
CA GLN A 99 0.08 13.24 -1.00
C GLN A 99 -0.30 12.43 0.22
N TYR A 100 0.70 11.96 0.95
CA TYR A 100 0.48 11.24 2.20
C TYR A 100 0.01 12.21 3.30
N GLN A 101 -1.08 11.86 3.96
CA GLN A 101 -1.74 12.66 5.01
C GLN A 101 -1.55 12.08 6.41
N GLY A 102 -0.97 10.87 6.52
CA GLY A 102 -0.80 10.15 7.77
C GLY A 102 -1.68 8.91 7.85
N PRO A 103 -1.53 8.09 8.90
CA PRO A 103 -2.41 6.96 9.15
C PRO A 103 -3.85 7.40 9.32
N ASP A 104 -4.78 6.62 8.77
CA ASP A 104 -6.21 6.78 9.04
C ASP A 104 -6.47 6.26 10.47
N VAL A 105 -6.59 7.18 11.43
CA VAL A 105 -6.80 6.90 12.87
C VAL A 105 -8.22 6.51 13.19
#